data_AF-A0A959STY0-F1
#
_entry.id   AF-A0A959STY0-F1
#
_cell.length_a   1.000
_cell.length_b   1.000
_cell.length_c   1.000
_cell.angle_alpha   90.00
_cell.angle_beta   90.00
_cell.angle_gamma   90.00
#
_symmetry.space_group_name_H-M   'P 1'
#
loop_
_entity.id
_entity.type
_entity.pdbx_description
1 polymer ?
#
loop_
_entity_poly.entity_id
_entity_poly.type
_entity_poly.pdbx_seq_one_letter_code
_entity_poly.pdbx_strand_id
1 'polypeptide(L)'
;MRKVFTPLAFLPLVAIAQTWAPIGAQWTYTQGSCCGPDSTVAVVEVVGDTLIGGHLCRNLQMTSGWQMCYVLPHFQYQSNDSLFYWNEAGGAFELLFRWDAVPGDTWSTAIDADWAADTLDWTVLDTGLTVIDGAPLRTWSVTTTPRQGNLYSPVWSVTERLGPSGSPFSWVYGACDGEVYMGLRCYADSLLSWLNPQYPQCALTDPIPAAIRFNDPLGMWFVARTYPEGNIQNPNFAATRTTRYFFSGTTAFGGETWNRLLTQSTWDGSISSTYIGAVRQDDHLVLFLDTMLTVDTLYNFNLQVGDSMGYPDFGAPSPYLTVEAIDTVMIQDYPHRRYHFSEYPQTLEDVFTDTWIEGIGSIHGPLAPRIPATLGYHYGFPDSTRTTCFWHWQDLLWQHPGYPSCATNILLGVDELAA
;
A
#
# COMPACT_ATOMS: atom_id res chain seq x y z
N MET A 1 -57.04 -45.71 9.21
CA MET A 1 -55.75 -45.05 8.90
C MET A 1 -55.84 -43.59 9.33
N ARG A 2 -55.34 -43.26 10.53
CA ARG A 2 -55.33 -41.89 11.08
C ARG A 2 -54.11 -41.16 10.50
N LYS A 3 -54.34 -40.16 9.65
CA LYS A 3 -53.29 -39.27 9.13
C LYS A 3 -52.83 -38.36 10.27
N VAL A 4 -51.59 -38.52 10.71
CA VAL A 4 -50.92 -37.62 11.66
C VAL A 4 -50.43 -36.42 10.84
N PHE A 5 -50.98 -35.23 11.12
CA PHE A 5 -50.45 -33.97 10.63
C PHE A 5 -49.32 -33.54 11.58
N THR A 6 -48.08 -33.59 11.10
CA THR A 6 -46.92 -33.03 11.80
C THR A 6 -46.89 -31.52 11.55
N PRO A 7 -46.96 -30.66 12.58
CA PRO A 7 -46.84 -29.23 12.39
C PRO A 7 -45.37 -28.89 12.11
N LEU A 8 -45.11 -28.24 10.98
CA LEU A 8 -43.81 -27.69 10.64
C LEU A 8 -43.59 -26.45 11.50
N ALA A 9 -42.83 -26.60 12.59
CA ALA A 9 -42.45 -25.48 13.44
C ALA A 9 -41.46 -24.59 12.68
N PHE A 10 -41.91 -23.43 12.24
CA PHE A 10 -41.03 -22.34 11.80
C PHE A 10 -40.27 -21.85 13.04
N LEU A 11 -38.98 -22.21 13.13
CA LEU A 11 -38.05 -21.60 14.07
C LEU A 11 -37.92 -20.11 13.70
N PRO A 12 -38.12 -19.18 14.65
CA PRO A 12 -37.80 -17.78 14.42
C PRO A 12 -36.28 -17.70 14.27
N LEU A 13 -35.82 -17.28 13.09
CA LEU A 13 -34.47 -16.76 12.91
C LEU A 13 -34.35 -15.54 13.82
N VAL A 14 -33.70 -15.73 14.97
CA VAL A 14 -33.27 -14.61 15.81
C VAL A 14 -32.22 -13.89 14.98
N ALA A 15 -32.62 -12.81 14.31
CA ALA A 15 -31.69 -11.84 13.77
C ALA A 15 -30.86 -11.34 14.95
N ILE A 16 -29.60 -11.75 15.01
CA ILE A 16 -28.64 -11.12 15.93
C ILE A 16 -28.53 -9.68 15.42
N ALA A 17 -29.17 -8.75 16.13
CA ALA A 17 -28.97 -7.34 15.90
C ALA A 17 -27.46 -7.10 16.05
N GLN A 18 -26.79 -6.82 14.93
CA GLN A 18 -25.37 -6.52 14.95
C GLN A 18 -25.19 -5.23 15.73
N THR A 19 -24.49 -5.32 16.85
CA THR A 19 -24.26 -4.15 17.71
C THR A 19 -23.18 -3.29 17.08
N TRP A 20 -23.48 -2.01 16.84
CA TRP A 20 -22.47 -1.01 16.50
C TRP A 20 -21.25 -1.13 17.42
N ALA A 21 -20.09 -1.24 16.78
CA ALA A 21 -18.77 -1.08 17.36
C ALA A 21 -18.60 -1.81 18.72
N PRO A 22 -18.39 -3.14 18.72
CA PRO A 22 -18.12 -3.87 19.95
C PRO A 22 -16.85 -3.32 20.65
N ILE A 23 -16.71 -3.57 21.94
CA ILE A 23 -15.49 -3.21 22.69
C ILE A 23 -14.28 -3.88 22.02
N GLY A 24 -13.23 -3.10 21.78
CA GLY A 24 -12.04 -3.49 21.02
C GLY A 24 -12.13 -3.25 19.52
N ALA A 25 -13.27 -2.75 18.99
CA ALA A 25 -13.33 -2.30 17.61
C ALA A 25 -12.35 -1.13 17.39
N GLN A 26 -11.59 -1.20 16.31
CA GLN A 26 -10.50 -0.29 16.00
C GLN A 26 -10.56 0.19 14.55
N TRP A 27 -10.29 1.48 14.36
CA TRP A 27 -10.11 2.13 13.06
C TRP A 27 -8.74 2.76 12.99
N THR A 28 -8.00 2.47 11.91
CA THR A 28 -6.69 3.06 11.66
C THR A 28 -6.77 3.96 10.44
N TYR A 29 -6.47 5.25 10.58
CA TYR A 29 -6.47 6.24 9.52
C TYR A 29 -5.05 6.72 9.22
N THR A 30 -4.77 6.98 7.94
CA THR A 30 -3.57 7.76 7.59
C THR A 30 -3.80 9.20 8.04
N GLN A 31 -2.84 9.77 8.76
CA GLN A 31 -2.85 11.14 9.22
C GLN A 31 -1.59 11.84 8.74
N GLY A 32 -1.71 13.08 8.28
CA GLY A 32 -0.58 13.90 7.85
C GLY A 32 -0.77 15.36 8.22
N SER A 33 0.17 16.20 7.81
CA SER A 33 0.08 17.66 7.93
C SER A 33 -0.13 18.29 6.55
N CYS A 34 -0.89 19.39 6.46
CA CYS A 34 -1.22 20.00 5.17
C CYS A 34 -0.01 20.60 4.44
N CYS A 35 1.14 20.73 5.11
CA CYS A 35 2.36 21.35 4.57
C CYS A 35 3.66 20.63 4.98
N GLY A 36 3.59 19.39 5.49
CA GLY A 36 4.75 18.64 5.96
C GLY A 36 4.84 17.25 5.33
N PRO A 37 6.04 16.67 5.22
CA PRO A 37 6.21 15.26 4.84
C PRO A 37 5.76 14.29 5.95
N ASP A 38 5.55 14.82 7.16
CA ASP A 38 5.21 14.03 8.33
C ASP A 38 3.84 13.36 8.14
N SER A 39 3.85 12.02 8.24
CA SER A 39 2.65 11.22 8.33
C SER A 39 2.75 10.28 9.53
N THR A 40 1.62 10.08 10.20
CA THR A 40 1.44 9.13 11.28
C THR A 40 0.12 8.38 11.10
N VAL A 41 -0.15 7.37 11.91
CA VAL A 41 -1.46 6.73 11.96
C VAL A 41 -2.24 7.26 13.15
N ALA A 42 -3.48 7.66 12.89
CA ALA A 42 -4.43 7.83 13.97
C ALA A 42 -5.19 6.53 14.17
N VAL A 43 -5.29 6.14 15.43
CA VAL A 43 -6.00 4.92 15.84
C VAL A 43 -7.13 5.34 16.74
N VAL A 44 -8.36 5.01 16.36
CA VAL A 44 -9.54 5.16 17.22
C VAL A 44 -9.99 3.78 17.65
N GLU A 45 -10.28 3.62 18.94
CA GLU A 45 -10.66 2.35 19.54
C GLU A 45 -11.89 2.52 20.44
N VAL A 46 -12.79 1.53 20.44
CA VAL A 46 -13.80 1.39 21.48
C VAL A 46 -13.19 0.78 22.73
N VAL A 47 -12.78 1.62 23.67
CA VAL A 47 -12.09 1.19 24.89
C VAL A 47 -13.03 0.67 25.98
N GLY A 48 -14.34 0.88 25.83
CA GLY A 48 -15.34 0.43 26.80
C GLY A 48 -16.74 0.94 26.50
N ASP A 49 -17.62 0.84 27.50
CA ASP A 49 -18.97 1.37 27.45
C ASP A 49 -19.37 2.11 28.74
N THR A 50 -20.45 2.88 28.66
CA THR A 50 -21.03 3.62 29.79
C THR A 50 -22.53 3.84 29.59
N LEU A 51 -23.23 4.22 30.66
CA LEU A 51 -24.65 4.60 30.61
C LEU A 51 -24.81 6.11 30.67
N ILE A 52 -25.39 6.70 29.62
CA ILE A 52 -25.71 8.13 29.55
C ILE A 52 -27.19 8.27 29.17
N GLY A 53 -27.96 8.98 29.98
CA GLY A 53 -29.40 9.18 29.72
C GLY A 53 -30.21 7.88 29.63
N GLY A 54 -29.72 6.77 30.21
CA GLY A 54 -30.36 5.45 30.11
C GLY A 54 -29.98 4.64 28.87
N HIS A 55 -29.12 5.15 28.01
CA HIS A 55 -28.61 4.45 26.82
C HIS A 55 -27.21 3.90 27.09
N LEU A 56 -26.97 2.66 26.66
CA LEU A 56 -25.64 2.03 26.71
C LEU A 56 -24.81 2.55 25.53
N CYS A 57 -23.85 3.41 25.84
CA CYS A 57 -22.98 4.06 24.86
C CYS A 57 -21.62 3.35 24.79
N ARG A 58 -21.08 3.24 23.58
CA ARG A 58 -19.68 2.90 23.31
C ARG A 58 -18.82 4.13 23.54
N ASN A 59 -17.67 3.95 24.20
CA ASN A 59 -16.68 4.98 24.44
C ASN A 59 -15.53 4.83 23.43
N LEU A 60 -15.51 5.70 22.42
CA LEU A 60 -14.47 5.80 21.43
C LEU A 60 -13.38 6.74 21.92
N GLN A 61 -12.14 6.29 21.85
CA GLN A 61 -10.97 7.10 22.18
C GLN A 61 -9.94 7.00 21.08
N MET A 62 -9.29 8.12 20.81
CA MET A 62 -8.11 8.11 19.97
C MET A 62 -6.91 7.65 20.81
N THR A 63 -6.32 6.51 20.45
CA THR A 63 -5.20 5.87 21.17
C THR A 63 -3.84 6.18 20.54
N SER A 64 -3.82 6.67 19.30
CA SER A 64 -2.63 7.14 18.58
C SER A 64 -3.01 8.26 17.61
N GLY A 65 -2.05 9.12 17.26
CA GLY A 65 -2.21 10.22 16.31
C GLY A 65 -2.33 11.59 16.98
N TRP A 66 -2.57 12.60 16.16
CA TRP A 66 -2.86 13.98 16.54
C TRP A 66 -4.38 14.19 16.58
N GLN A 67 -4.85 15.15 17.38
CA GLN A 67 -6.28 15.48 17.45
C GLN A 67 -6.51 16.98 17.62
N MET A 68 -5.56 17.81 17.19
CA MET A 68 -5.64 19.24 17.43
C MET A 68 -6.75 19.88 16.62
N CYS A 69 -7.05 19.32 15.44
CA CYS A 69 -8.02 19.90 14.52
C CYS A 69 -9.34 19.17 14.46
N TYR A 70 -9.43 18.03 15.14
CA TYR A 70 -10.55 17.11 15.02
C TYR A 70 -11.25 16.92 16.36
N VAL A 71 -12.57 17.01 16.29
CA VAL A 71 -13.43 16.76 17.44
C VAL A 71 -13.99 15.35 17.27
N LEU A 72 -13.55 14.43 18.13
CA LEU A 72 -14.04 13.05 18.15
C LEU A 72 -15.25 12.94 19.10
N PRO A 73 -16.44 12.56 18.61
CA PRO A 73 -17.57 12.26 19.48
C PRO A 73 -17.33 10.93 20.21
N HIS A 74 -16.96 11.03 21.48
CA HIS A 74 -16.54 9.90 22.32
C HIS A 74 -17.66 8.88 22.55
N PHE A 75 -18.87 9.35 22.89
CA PHE A 75 -19.94 8.44 23.29
C PHE A 75 -20.96 8.27 22.18
N GLN A 76 -21.12 7.03 21.71
CA GLN A 76 -22.05 6.71 20.64
C GLN A 76 -22.96 5.55 21.03
N TYR A 77 -24.22 5.59 20.64
CA TYR A 77 -25.11 4.43 20.78
C TYR A 77 -25.95 4.24 19.53
N GLN A 78 -26.24 2.97 19.23
CA GLN A 78 -27.14 2.60 18.16
C GLN A 78 -28.52 2.29 18.74
N SER A 79 -29.56 2.78 18.08
CA SER A 79 -30.95 2.39 18.32
C SER A 79 -31.61 2.10 16.99
N ASN A 80 -31.95 0.83 16.76
CA ASN A 80 -32.43 0.32 15.47
C ASN A 80 -31.45 0.68 14.35
N ASP A 81 -31.93 1.37 13.31
CA ASP A 81 -31.15 1.83 12.17
C ASP A 81 -30.50 3.19 12.39
N SER A 82 -30.56 3.78 13.58
CA SER A 82 -29.96 5.10 13.82
C SER A 82 -28.78 5.01 14.77
N LEU A 83 -27.69 5.69 14.42
CA LEU A 83 -26.55 5.92 15.28
C LEU A 83 -26.63 7.35 15.82
N PHE A 84 -26.45 7.49 17.11
CA PHE A 84 -26.45 8.76 17.81
C PHE A 84 -25.12 8.95 18.52
N TYR A 85 -24.73 10.21 18.71
CA TYR A 85 -23.62 10.55 19.57
C TYR A 85 -24.08 11.49 20.69
N TRP A 86 -23.42 11.43 21.84
CA TRP A 86 -23.67 12.33 22.95
C TRP A 86 -22.94 13.64 22.71
N ASN A 87 -23.70 14.72 22.53
CA ASN A 87 -23.15 16.07 22.53
C ASN A 87 -22.93 16.49 23.99
N GLU A 88 -21.66 16.47 24.42
CA GLU A 88 -21.28 16.75 25.81
C GLU A 88 -21.60 18.18 26.25
N ALA A 89 -21.37 19.16 25.37
CA ALA A 89 -21.65 20.56 25.67
C ALA A 89 -23.16 20.87 25.68
N GLY A 90 -23.91 20.24 24.75
CA GLY A 90 -25.37 20.37 24.67
C GLY A 90 -26.15 19.52 25.67
N GLY A 91 -25.53 18.48 26.25
CA GLY A 91 -26.18 17.55 27.16
C GLY A 91 -27.31 16.74 26.51
N ALA A 92 -27.20 16.41 25.23
CA ALA A 92 -28.23 15.72 24.46
C ALA A 92 -27.63 14.72 23.46
N PHE A 93 -28.42 13.72 23.07
CA PHE A 93 -28.05 12.84 21.97
C PHE A 93 -28.47 13.43 20.64
N GLU A 94 -27.50 13.52 19.74
CA GLU A 94 -27.68 14.04 18.39
C GLU A 94 -27.56 12.91 17.37
N LEU A 95 -28.38 13.00 16.31
CA LEU A 95 -28.39 11.99 15.26
C LEU A 95 -27.10 12.08 14.44
N LEU A 96 -26.36 10.99 14.37
CA LEU A 96 -25.13 10.87 13.60
C LEU A 96 -25.41 10.23 12.23
N PHE A 97 -25.97 9.01 12.21
CA PHE A 97 -26.27 8.26 10.99
C PHE A 97 -27.66 7.60 11.03
N ARG A 98 -28.26 7.39 9.85
CA ARG A 98 -29.57 6.73 9.67
C ARG A 98 -29.52 5.63 8.60
N TRP A 99 -29.20 4.40 9.00
CA TRP A 99 -29.01 3.21 8.15
C TRP A 99 -30.20 2.82 7.25
N ASP A 100 -31.36 3.38 7.50
CA ASP A 100 -32.60 3.24 6.72
C ASP A 100 -32.80 4.34 5.67
N ALA A 101 -31.91 5.33 5.60
CA ALA A 101 -32.04 6.47 4.69
C ALA A 101 -31.87 6.05 3.22
N VAL A 102 -32.66 6.69 2.35
CA VAL A 102 -32.67 6.48 0.90
C VAL A 102 -32.17 7.72 0.17
N PRO A 103 -31.80 7.64 -1.14
CA PRO A 103 -31.33 8.81 -1.88
C PRO A 103 -32.34 9.96 -1.84
N GLY A 104 -31.86 11.16 -1.50
CA GLY A 104 -32.67 12.36 -1.30
C GLY A 104 -33.07 12.63 0.15
N ASP A 105 -32.93 11.66 1.06
CA ASP A 105 -33.14 11.90 2.49
C ASP A 105 -32.12 12.87 3.06
N THR A 106 -32.55 13.66 4.04
CA THR A 106 -31.73 14.65 4.74
C THR A 106 -31.94 14.59 6.24
N TRP A 107 -30.90 14.95 7.00
CA TRP A 107 -30.98 15.22 8.43
C TRP A 107 -29.92 16.22 8.84
N SER A 108 -30.02 16.72 10.07
CA SER A 108 -29.06 17.64 10.65
C SER A 108 -28.43 17.05 11.89
N THR A 109 -27.14 17.33 12.08
CA THR A 109 -26.38 16.96 13.25
C THR A 109 -25.86 18.24 13.89
N ALA A 110 -26.43 18.63 15.04
CA ALA A 110 -25.87 19.74 15.82
C ALA A 110 -24.53 19.30 16.40
N ILE A 111 -23.54 20.18 16.37
CA ILE A 111 -22.19 19.94 16.90
C ILE A 111 -21.82 21.11 17.79
N ASP A 112 -21.39 20.78 19.00
CA ASP A 112 -20.84 21.74 19.94
C ASP A 112 -19.49 21.20 20.43
N ALA A 113 -18.43 21.86 19.99
CA ALA A 113 -17.06 21.56 20.36
C ALA A 113 -16.50 22.77 21.10
N ASP A 114 -15.55 22.55 22.02
CA ASP A 114 -15.04 23.52 23.01
C ASP A 114 -14.95 25.00 22.57
N TRP A 115 -14.62 25.27 21.30
CA TRP A 115 -14.42 26.62 20.76
C TRP A 115 -15.28 26.94 19.52
N ALA A 116 -16.14 26.03 19.08
CA ALA A 116 -16.96 26.19 17.88
C ALA A 116 -18.24 25.34 17.94
N ALA A 117 -19.36 25.97 17.59
CA ALA A 117 -20.62 25.27 17.34
C ALA A 117 -21.00 25.38 15.85
N ASP A 118 -21.56 24.31 15.31
CA ASP A 118 -22.09 24.26 13.96
C ASP A 118 -23.27 23.27 13.88
N THR A 119 -23.88 23.18 12.71
CA THR A 119 -24.85 22.15 12.36
C THR A 119 -24.52 21.65 10.97
N LEU A 120 -24.25 20.35 10.86
CA LEU A 120 -24.02 19.72 9.57
C LEU A 120 -25.34 19.20 9.02
N ASP A 121 -25.70 19.67 7.83
CA ASP A 121 -26.79 19.11 7.05
C ASP A 121 -26.27 18.01 6.14
N TRP A 122 -26.78 16.80 6.34
CA TRP A 122 -26.47 15.62 5.54
C TRP A 122 -27.50 15.44 4.44
N THR A 123 -27.05 15.07 3.25
CA THR A 123 -27.91 14.63 2.14
C THR A 123 -27.40 13.31 1.59
N VAL A 124 -28.27 12.30 1.52
CA VAL A 124 -27.92 11.02 0.89
C VAL A 124 -28.02 11.16 -0.62
N LEU A 125 -26.91 10.91 -1.31
CA LEU A 125 -26.86 10.95 -2.77
C LEU A 125 -27.18 9.58 -3.38
N ASP A 126 -26.66 8.51 -2.77
CA ASP A 126 -26.85 7.14 -3.23
C ASP A 126 -26.65 6.14 -2.08
N THR A 127 -27.22 4.95 -2.23
CA THR A 127 -27.11 3.84 -1.28
C THR A 127 -26.67 2.55 -1.95
N GLY A 128 -25.87 1.73 -1.26
CA GLY A 128 -25.38 0.48 -1.80
C GLY A 128 -25.13 -0.58 -0.74
N LEU A 129 -24.56 -1.70 -1.21
CA LEU A 129 -24.08 -2.80 -0.40
C LEU A 129 -22.65 -3.14 -0.83
N THR A 130 -21.78 -3.39 0.13
CA THR A 130 -20.45 -3.96 -0.08
C THR A 130 -20.29 -5.23 0.73
N VAL A 131 -19.48 -6.17 0.27
CA VAL A 131 -19.21 -7.42 1.01
C VAL A 131 -17.80 -7.38 1.56
N ILE A 132 -17.67 -7.47 2.89
CA ILE A 132 -16.40 -7.46 3.60
C ILE A 132 -16.36 -8.68 4.53
N ASP A 133 -15.35 -9.53 4.40
CA ASP A 133 -15.25 -10.85 5.05
C ASP A 133 -16.54 -11.68 5.00
N GLY A 134 -17.22 -11.65 3.85
CA GLY A 134 -18.50 -12.36 3.65
C GLY A 134 -19.71 -11.74 4.35
N ALA A 135 -19.54 -10.65 5.09
CA ALA A 135 -20.64 -9.87 5.66
C ALA A 135 -21.09 -8.78 4.66
N PRO A 136 -22.38 -8.74 4.28
CA PRO A 136 -22.92 -7.62 3.52
C PRO A 136 -23.09 -6.41 4.45
N LEU A 137 -22.49 -5.28 4.06
CA LEU A 137 -22.51 -4.02 4.79
C LEU A 137 -23.15 -2.93 3.93
N ARG A 138 -24.02 -2.12 4.52
CA ARG A 138 -24.64 -0.98 3.85
C ARG A 138 -23.63 0.13 3.58
N THR A 139 -23.77 0.82 2.45
CA THR A 139 -22.94 1.96 2.08
C THR A 139 -23.79 3.14 1.66
N TRP A 140 -23.27 4.35 1.87
CA TRP A 140 -23.81 5.58 1.31
C TRP A 140 -22.75 6.38 0.59
N SER A 141 -23.20 7.14 -0.40
CA SER A 141 -22.56 8.39 -0.76
C SER A 141 -23.39 9.55 -0.22
N VAL A 142 -22.72 10.53 0.38
CA VAL A 142 -23.38 11.65 1.07
C VAL A 142 -22.71 12.96 0.71
N THR A 143 -23.44 14.06 0.87
CA THR A 143 -22.87 15.40 1.00
C THR A 143 -23.18 15.95 2.38
N THR A 144 -22.25 16.75 2.90
CA THR A 144 -22.43 17.48 4.16
C THR A 144 -22.25 18.97 3.91
N THR A 145 -23.19 19.78 4.38
CA THR A 145 -23.11 21.24 4.30
C THR A 145 -23.12 21.84 5.71
N PRO A 146 -22.08 22.59 6.10
CA PRO A 146 -22.10 23.30 7.38
C PRO A 146 -22.99 24.53 7.30
N ARG A 147 -23.84 24.74 8.31
CA ARG A 147 -24.75 25.88 8.35
C ARG A 147 -24.04 27.16 8.78
N GLN A 148 -23.15 27.07 9.76
CA GLN A 148 -22.42 28.22 10.28
C GLN A 148 -21.04 28.38 9.62
N GLY A 149 -20.47 27.30 9.07
CA GLY A 149 -19.17 27.32 8.41
C GLY A 149 -17.99 27.33 9.38
N ASN A 150 -18.22 27.03 10.66
CA ASN A 150 -17.22 26.93 11.71
C ASN A 150 -16.57 25.54 11.73
N LEU A 151 -17.36 24.51 11.45
CA LEU A 151 -16.94 23.11 11.41
C LEU A 151 -17.35 22.50 10.08
N TYR A 152 -16.55 21.58 9.54
CA TYR A 152 -16.94 20.78 8.37
C TYR A 152 -16.60 19.31 8.57
N SER A 153 -17.20 18.44 7.77
CA SER A 153 -16.96 17.01 7.79
C SER A 153 -16.46 16.57 6.41
N PRO A 154 -15.19 16.13 6.26
CA PRO A 154 -14.65 15.67 4.98
C PRO A 154 -15.13 14.25 4.69
N VAL A 155 -16.45 14.04 4.64
CA VAL A 155 -17.07 12.74 4.44
C VAL A 155 -17.85 12.75 3.12
N TRP A 156 -17.49 11.83 2.23
CA TRP A 156 -18.20 11.63 0.96
C TRP A 156 -18.86 10.25 0.88
N SER A 157 -18.46 9.31 1.75
CA SER A 157 -19.11 8.02 1.88
C SER A 157 -19.03 7.49 3.31
N VAL A 158 -20.01 6.69 3.67
CA VAL A 158 -20.09 6.01 4.97
C VAL A 158 -20.37 4.55 4.70
N THR A 159 -19.61 3.66 5.33
CA THR A 159 -19.84 2.20 5.27
C THR A 159 -20.21 1.71 6.65
N GLU A 160 -21.23 0.86 6.74
CA GLU A 160 -21.64 0.23 7.99
C GLU A 160 -20.45 -0.45 8.66
N ARG A 161 -20.29 -0.23 9.97
CA ARG A 161 -19.14 -0.62 10.82
C ARG A 161 -17.84 0.13 10.54
N LEU A 162 -17.41 0.22 9.28
CA LEU A 162 -16.17 0.90 8.89
C LEU A 162 -16.22 2.41 9.14
N GLY A 163 -17.42 3.00 9.16
CA GLY A 163 -17.59 4.42 9.39
C GLY A 163 -17.35 5.30 8.16
N PRO A 164 -17.03 6.59 8.37
CA PRO A 164 -16.80 7.55 7.30
C PRO A 164 -15.47 7.31 6.57
N SER A 165 -15.46 7.65 5.28
CA SER A 165 -14.30 7.47 4.40
C SER A 165 -13.11 8.38 4.71
N GLY A 166 -13.37 9.63 5.09
CA GLY A 166 -12.35 10.68 5.20
C GLY A 166 -11.93 11.07 6.61
N SER A 167 -12.73 10.82 7.66
CA SER A 167 -12.39 11.13 9.05
C SER A 167 -12.94 10.10 10.05
N PRO A 168 -12.28 9.89 11.20
CA PRO A 168 -12.73 8.99 12.25
C PRO A 168 -13.93 9.56 13.01
N PHE A 169 -15.12 9.52 12.40
CA PHE A 169 -16.37 10.03 13.00
C PHE A 169 -16.30 11.47 13.49
N SER A 170 -15.38 12.28 12.97
CA SER A 170 -14.96 13.54 13.56
C SER A 170 -15.19 14.74 12.66
N TRP A 171 -15.27 15.90 13.31
CA TRP A 171 -15.50 17.21 12.72
C TRP A 171 -14.21 18.01 12.70
N VAL A 172 -14.00 18.81 11.65
CA VAL A 172 -12.78 19.60 11.45
C VAL A 172 -13.07 21.06 11.66
N TYR A 173 -12.20 21.75 12.39
CA TYR A 173 -12.22 23.21 12.44
C TYR A 173 -11.92 23.82 11.07
N GLY A 174 -12.76 24.75 10.63
CA GLY A 174 -12.69 25.34 9.28
C GLY A 174 -11.37 26.03 8.89
N ALA A 175 -10.51 26.34 9.86
CA ALA A 175 -9.21 26.99 9.65
C ALA A 175 -8.04 26.18 10.25
N CYS A 176 -8.01 24.87 10.02
CA CYS A 176 -6.90 24.02 10.44
C CYS A 176 -5.89 23.76 9.31
N ASP A 177 -4.66 24.23 9.52
CA ASP A 177 -3.48 23.92 8.69
C ASP A 177 -2.58 22.82 9.32
N GLY A 178 -3.00 22.24 10.45
CA GLY A 178 -2.15 21.35 11.25
C GLY A 178 -2.22 19.88 10.87
N GLU A 179 -3.43 19.38 10.58
CA GLU A 179 -3.75 17.95 10.62
C GLU A 179 -4.76 17.59 9.53
N VAL A 180 -4.48 16.53 8.77
CA VAL A 180 -5.36 16.02 7.71
C VAL A 180 -5.44 14.50 7.78
N TYR A 181 -6.65 13.95 7.84
CA TYR A 181 -6.88 12.53 7.58
C TYR A 181 -6.91 12.25 6.08
N MET A 182 -6.10 11.29 5.65
CA MET A 182 -5.95 10.88 4.25
C MET A 182 -6.69 9.57 3.93
N GLY A 183 -7.60 9.15 4.82
CA GLY A 183 -8.51 8.02 4.63
C GLY A 183 -8.24 6.83 5.57
N LEU A 184 -9.28 5.99 5.69
CA LEU A 184 -9.25 4.78 6.51
C LEU A 184 -8.34 3.71 5.89
N ARG A 185 -7.33 3.26 6.64
CA ARG A 185 -6.42 2.17 6.26
C ARG A 185 -6.99 0.81 6.64
N CYS A 186 -7.48 0.69 7.88
CA CYS A 186 -7.99 -0.56 8.40
C CYS A 186 -9.14 -0.39 9.37
N TYR A 187 -9.99 -1.40 9.41
CA TYR A 187 -10.97 -1.61 10.47
C TYR A 187 -10.82 -3.03 11.01
N ALA A 188 -10.86 -3.20 12.32
CA ALA A 188 -10.87 -4.53 12.93
C ALA A 188 -11.78 -4.56 14.14
N ASP A 189 -12.53 -5.64 14.31
CA ASP A 189 -13.19 -5.99 15.56
C ASP A 189 -13.28 -7.51 15.74
N SER A 190 -14.10 -7.97 16.70
CA SER A 190 -14.21 -9.41 17.02
C SER A 190 -14.80 -10.28 15.91
N LEU A 191 -15.40 -9.69 14.87
CA LEU A 191 -16.10 -10.41 13.80
C LEU A 191 -15.63 -10.03 12.38
N LEU A 192 -14.97 -8.88 12.20
CA LEU A 192 -14.61 -8.32 10.90
C LEU A 192 -13.20 -7.75 10.93
N SER A 193 -12.40 -8.03 9.90
CA SER A 193 -11.09 -7.41 9.71
C SER A 193 -10.94 -6.95 8.26
N TRP A 194 -10.87 -5.65 8.06
CA TRP A 194 -10.77 -5.04 6.75
C TRP A 194 -9.48 -4.24 6.61
N LEU A 195 -8.73 -4.56 5.56
CA LEU A 195 -7.64 -3.73 5.05
C LEU A 195 -8.15 -3.02 3.78
N ASN A 196 -8.04 -1.70 3.75
CA ASN A 196 -8.31 -0.94 2.55
C ASN A 196 -7.31 -1.33 1.46
N PRO A 197 -7.75 -1.79 0.27
CA PRO A 197 -6.87 -2.26 -0.80
C PRO A 197 -5.87 -1.22 -1.33
N GLN A 198 -6.09 0.07 -1.06
CA GLN A 198 -5.14 1.14 -1.40
C GLN A 198 -3.90 1.14 -0.49
N TYR A 199 -3.99 0.48 0.65
CA TYR A 199 -2.94 0.41 1.64
C TYR A 199 -2.45 -1.04 1.77
N PRO A 200 -1.13 -1.23 1.89
CA PRO A 200 -0.54 -2.56 2.04
C PRO A 200 -0.72 -3.14 3.45
N GLN A 201 -0.89 -2.27 4.44
CA GLN A 201 -1.03 -2.62 5.85
C GLN A 201 -1.65 -1.45 6.65
N CYS A 202 -2.05 -1.74 7.89
CA CYS A 202 -2.68 -0.76 8.78
C CYS A 202 -1.69 0.30 9.29
N ALA A 203 -0.48 -0.11 9.70
CA ALA A 203 0.57 0.81 10.10
C ALA A 203 1.11 1.62 8.90
N LEU A 204 1.72 2.77 9.16
CA LEU A 204 2.51 3.47 8.15
C LEU A 204 3.85 2.78 7.90
N THR A 205 4.39 2.16 8.95
CA THR A 205 5.64 1.43 8.98
C THR A 205 5.54 0.46 10.16
N ASP A 206 5.79 -0.84 9.95
CA ASP A 206 6.74 -1.47 10.86
C ASP A 206 8.09 -0.79 10.57
N PRO A 207 9.01 -0.64 11.55
CA PRO A 207 10.36 -0.16 11.25
C PRO A 207 10.83 -0.87 10.00
N ILE A 208 11.35 -0.13 9.01
CA ILE A 208 12.00 -0.69 7.81
C ILE A 208 12.64 -2.00 8.26
N PRO A 209 12.11 -3.16 7.82
CA PRO A 209 12.40 -4.40 8.51
C PRO A 209 13.89 -4.49 8.59
N ALA A 210 14.42 -4.72 9.80
CA ALA A 210 15.84 -4.63 10.08
C ALA A 210 16.60 -5.25 8.90
N ALA A 211 16.20 -6.44 8.43
CA ALA A 211 16.51 -6.90 7.07
C ALA A 211 15.38 -6.62 6.04
N ILE A 212 15.66 -5.78 5.04
CA ILE A 212 14.88 -5.68 3.78
C ILE A 212 14.69 -7.10 3.20
N ARG A 213 13.44 -7.46 2.88
CA ARG A 213 13.13 -8.69 2.13
C ARG A 213 12.91 -8.36 0.66
N PHE A 214 13.43 -9.21 -0.23
CA PHE A 214 13.30 -9.00 -1.67
C PHE A 214 11.86 -9.09 -2.15
N ASN A 215 11.05 -9.98 -1.57
CA ASN A 215 9.65 -10.11 -1.92
C ASN A 215 8.71 -9.20 -1.09
N ASP A 216 9.23 -8.17 -0.40
CA ASP A 216 8.38 -7.21 0.29
C ASP A 216 7.44 -6.50 -0.71
N PRO A 217 6.11 -6.54 -0.56
CA PRO A 217 5.16 -5.90 -1.47
C PRO A 217 5.37 -4.39 -1.68
N LEU A 218 6.13 -3.73 -0.81
CA LEU A 218 6.45 -2.30 -0.86
C LEU A 218 7.73 -1.99 -1.64
N GLY A 219 8.49 -3.02 -2.01
CA GLY A 219 9.71 -2.87 -2.78
C GLY A 219 9.45 -2.35 -4.19
N MET A 220 10.20 -1.33 -4.59
CA MET A 220 10.20 -0.78 -5.93
C MET A 220 11.63 -0.54 -6.42
N TRP A 221 11.92 -1.02 -7.63
CA TRP A 221 13.21 -0.82 -8.28
C TRP A 221 13.05 0.13 -9.45
N PHE A 222 13.97 1.08 -9.56
CA PHE A 222 14.12 1.90 -10.76
C PHE A 222 15.34 1.39 -11.51
N VAL A 223 15.15 0.96 -12.75
CA VAL A 223 16.20 0.39 -13.57
C VAL A 223 16.35 1.24 -14.83
N ALA A 224 17.48 1.93 -14.95
CA ALA A 224 17.84 2.64 -16.16
C ALA A 224 18.40 1.65 -17.19
N ARG A 225 18.02 1.83 -18.45
CA ARG A 225 18.54 1.08 -19.58
C ARG A 225 19.00 2.04 -20.67
N THR A 226 20.24 1.90 -21.08
CA THR A 226 20.84 2.61 -22.22
C THR A 226 20.79 1.73 -23.46
N TYR A 227 20.36 2.30 -24.59
CA TYR A 227 20.28 1.59 -25.87
C TYR A 227 20.37 2.57 -27.05
N PRO A 228 20.81 2.11 -28.24
CA PRO A 228 20.83 2.94 -29.44
C PRO A 228 19.41 3.40 -29.79
N GLU A 229 19.23 4.70 -29.98
CA GLU A 229 17.97 5.35 -30.36
C GLU A 229 18.23 6.32 -31.53
N GLY A 230 19.04 5.87 -32.48
CA GLY A 230 19.39 6.63 -33.67
C GLY A 230 18.26 6.70 -34.69
N ASN A 231 18.18 7.80 -35.42
CA ASN A 231 17.32 7.94 -36.60
C ASN A 231 18.12 8.47 -37.80
N ILE A 232 17.50 8.59 -38.98
CA ILE A 232 18.23 9.00 -40.20
C ILE A 232 18.85 10.41 -40.08
N GLN A 233 18.29 11.29 -39.26
CA GLN A 233 18.85 12.62 -38.98
C GLN A 233 19.95 12.57 -37.93
N ASN A 234 19.85 11.65 -36.96
CA ASN A 234 20.72 11.52 -35.80
C ASN A 234 21.10 10.04 -35.59
N PRO A 235 21.96 9.45 -36.44
CA PRO A 235 22.22 8.01 -36.43
C PRO A 235 22.98 7.56 -35.18
N ASN A 236 23.75 8.47 -34.57
CA ASN A 236 24.59 8.20 -33.41
C ASN A 236 23.92 8.66 -32.11
N PHE A 237 22.63 8.42 -31.93
CA PHE A 237 21.94 8.75 -30.69
C PHE A 237 21.73 7.50 -29.85
N ALA A 238 21.78 7.67 -28.54
CA ALA A 238 21.42 6.66 -27.57
C ALA A 238 20.48 7.26 -26.54
N ALA A 239 19.51 6.45 -26.12
CA ALA A 239 18.56 6.79 -25.08
C ALA A 239 18.90 6.03 -23.81
N THR A 240 18.87 6.72 -22.68
CA THR A 240 18.74 6.09 -21.36
C THR A 240 17.30 6.26 -20.93
N ARG A 241 16.59 5.16 -20.67
CA ARG A 241 15.20 5.18 -20.18
C ARG A 241 15.09 4.39 -18.88
N THR A 242 14.28 4.88 -17.95
CA THR A 242 14.04 4.20 -16.68
C THR A 242 12.72 3.45 -16.67
N THR A 243 12.76 2.18 -16.23
CA THR A 243 11.60 1.33 -15.96
C THR A 243 11.50 1.09 -14.44
N ARG A 244 10.29 1.25 -13.90
CA ARG A 244 9.96 0.91 -12.53
C ARG A 244 9.46 -0.52 -12.44
N TYR A 245 10.04 -1.32 -11.55
CA TYR A 245 9.57 -2.65 -11.17
C TYR A 245 8.94 -2.57 -9.79
N PHE A 246 7.78 -3.20 -9.57
CA PHE A 246 7.07 -3.14 -8.28
C PHE A 246 6.11 -4.32 -8.13
N PHE A 247 5.70 -4.62 -6.90
CA PHE A 247 4.68 -5.62 -6.64
C PHE A 247 3.28 -5.00 -6.65
N SER A 248 2.31 -5.72 -7.21
CA SER A 248 0.90 -5.32 -7.14
C SER A 248 -0.02 -6.54 -7.11
N GLY A 249 -0.53 -6.83 -5.91
CA GLY A 249 -1.37 -7.99 -5.64
C GLY A 249 -0.60 -9.31 -5.63
N THR A 250 -1.34 -10.39 -5.44
CA THR A 250 -0.78 -11.74 -5.27
C THR A 250 -1.38 -12.72 -6.29
N THR A 251 -0.71 -13.86 -6.46
CA THR A 251 -1.22 -15.00 -7.23
C THR A 251 -0.93 -16.30 -6.48
N ALA A 252 -1.82 -17.29 -6.60
CA ALA A 252 -1.63 -18.61 -6.01
C ALA A 252 -1.07 -19.57 -7.06
N PHE A 253 0.00 -20.29 -6.73
CA PHE A 253 0.57 -21.32 -7.58
C PHE A 253 1.21 -22.42 -6.73
N GLY A 254 0.88 -23.68 -7.02
CA GLY A 254 1.42 -24.83 -6.29
C GLY A 254 1.02 -24.89 -4.80
N GLY A 255 -0.08 -24.25 -4.39
CA GLY A 255 -0.49 -24.15 -2.99
C GLY A 255 0.17 -22.99 -2.22
N GLU A 256 1.10 -22.28 -2.86
CA GLU A 256 1.83 -21.15 -2.28
C GLU A 256 1.31 -19.80 -2.79
N THR A 257 1.53 -18.74 -2.01
CA THR A 257 1.20 -17.36 -2.40
C THR A 257 2.44 -16.65 -2.94
N TRP A 258 2.29 -15.97 -4.08
CA TRP A 258 3.36 -15.27 -4.78
C TRP A 258 2.99 -13.81 -5.01
N ASN A 259 3.95 -12.90 -4.85
CA ASN A 259 3.75 -11.48 -5.11
C ASN A 259 3.91 -11.20 -6.61
N ARG A 260 2.89 -10.61 -7.22
CA ARG A 260 2.90 -10.34 -8.67
C ARG A 260 3.85 -9.19 -8.95
N LEU A 261 4.86 -9.42 -9.78
CA LEU A 261 5.84 -8.43 -10.20
C LEU A 261 5.38 -7.78 -11.51
N LEU A 262 5.35 -6.45 -11.51
CA LEU A 262 4.94 -5.64 -12.65
C LEU A 262 6.04 -4.64 -13.03
N THR A 263 5.99 -4.18 -14.27
CA THR A 263 6.83 -3.08 -14.78
C THR A 263 6.00 -1.91 -15.26
N GLN A 264 6.57 -0.70 -15.19
CA GLN A 264 5.98 0.53 -15.71
C GLN A 264 7.09 1.45 -16.23
N SER A 265 6.91 2.03 -17.43
CA SER A 265 7.78 3.07 -17.97
C SER A 265 7.66 4.38 -17.17
N THR A 266 8.77 5.09 -16.97
CA THR A 266 8.76 6.39 -16.28
C THR A 266 8.81 7.60 -17.21
N TRP A 267 8.80 7.39 -18.53
CA TRP A 267 9.21 8.40 -19.52
C TRP A 267 8.16 8.72 -20.59
N ASP A 268 7.16 7.86 -20.75
CA ASP A 268 6.09 8.00 -21.74
C ASP A 268 4.79 8.59 -21.13
N GLY A 269 4.79 8.88 -19.82
CA GLY A 269 3.61 9.32 -19.08
C GLY A 269 2.54 8.23 -18.93
N SER A 270 2.86 6.98 -19.30
CA SER A 270 1.92 5.88 -19.22
C SER A 270 1.68 5.48 -17.76
N ILE A 271 0.40 5.39 -17.39
CA ILE A 271 -0.02 4.77 -16.12
C ILE A 271 -0.22 3.26 -16.25
N SER A 272 -0.03 2.68 -17.44
CA SER A 272 -0.16 1.24 -17.63
C SER A 272 1.02 0.50 -17.01
N SER A 273 0.74 -0.69 -16.50
CA SER A 273 1.74 -1.60 -15.95
C SER A 273 1.64 -2.96 -16.62
N THR A 274 2.77 -3.61 -16.86
CA THR A 274 2.83 -4.94 -17.48
C THR A 274 3.19 -5.98 -16.44
N TYR A 275 2.40 -7.05 -16.33
CA TYR A 275 2.74 -8.21 -15.51
C TYR A 275 3.86 -9.02 -16.17
N ILE A 276 4.93 -9.28 -15.43
CA ILE A 276 6.13 -9.97 -15.94
C ILE A 276 6.43 -11.31 -15.24
N GLY A 277 5.74 -11.60 -14.14
CA GLY A 277 5.90 -12.83 -13.37
C GLY A 277 5.52 -12.62 -11.91
N ALA A 278 5.83 -13.59 -11.06
CA ALA A 278 5.59 -13.47 -9.62
C ALA A 278 6.82 -13.93 -8.81
N VAL A 279 6.99 -13.39 -7.61
CA VAL A 279 8.14 -13.65 -6.74
C VAL A 279 7.66 -14.21 -5.41
N ARG A 280 8.42 -15.17 -4.89
CA ARG A 280 8.27 -15.69 -3.52
C ARG A 280 9.64 -15.81 -2.90
N GLN A 281 9.76 -15.51 -1.61
CA GLN A 281 11.01 -15.69 -0.87
C GLN A 281 10.77 -16.61 0.32
N ASP A 282 11.55 -17.69 0.36
CA ASP A 282 11.64 -18.61 1.49
C ASP A 282 13.00 -18.39 2.16
N ASP A 283 12.98 -17.70 3.30
CA ASP A 283 14.20 -17.34 4.02
C ASP A 283 15.19 -16.58 3.13
N HIS A 284 16.36 -17.14 2.82
CA HIS A 284 17.38 -16.53 1.95
C HIS A 284 17.26 -16.92 0.47
N LEU A 285 16.30 -17.77 0.10
CA LEU A 285 16.07 -18.18 -1.29
C LEU A 285 14.92 -17.38 -1.91
N VAL A 286 15.20 -16.68 -3.00
CA VAL A 286 14.20 -15.96 -3.80
C VAL A 286 13.92 -16.76 -5.06
N LEU A 287 12.63 -17.04 -5.28
CA LEU A 287 12.12 -17.78 -6.41
C LEU A 287 11.30 -16.87 -7.33
N PHE A 288 11.36 -17.14 -8.62
CA PHE A 288 10.59 -16.45 -9.64
C PHE A 288 9.72 -17.42 -10.41
N LEU A 289 8.44 -17.09 -10.54
CA LEU A 289 7.44 -17.78 -11.35
C LEU A 289 7.23 -16.96 -12.63
N ASP A 290 7.63 -17.49 -13.77
CA ASP A 290 7.47 -16.80 -15.05
C ASP A 290 6.03 -16.86 -15.59
N THR A 291 5.77 -16.18 -16.72
CA THR A 291 4.45 -16.14 -17.35
C THR A 291 4.03 -17.46 -18.01
N MET A 292 4.96 -18.41 -18.13
CA MET A 292 4.71 -19.79 -18.60
C MET A 292 4.53 -20.77 -17.43
N LEU A 293 4.45 -20.26 -16.19
CA LEU A 293 4.30 -21.03 -14.96
C LEU A 293 5.50 -21.93 -14.63
N THR A 294 6.70 -21.52 -15.05
CA THR A 294 7.95 -22.17 -14.66
C THR A 294 8.53 -21.46 -13.44
N VAL A 295 8.91 -22.25 -12.42
CA VAL A 295 9.59 -21.74 -11.22
C VAL A 295 11.10 -21.91 -11.39
N ASP A 296 11.85 -20.86 -11.09
CA ASP A 296 13.31 -20.88 -11.08
C ASP A 296 13.87 -20.10 -9.88
N THR A 297 15.15 -20.33 -9.56
CA THR A 297 15.86 -19.54 -8.56
C THR A 297 16.24 -18.19 -9.15
N LEU A 298 15.84 -17.12 -8.47
CA LEU A 298 16.20 -15.77 -8.84
C LEU A 298 17.42 -15.27 -8.05
N TYR A 299 17.39 -15.46 -6.73
CA TYR A 299 18.52 -15.16 -5.85
C TYR A 299 18.67 -16.25 -4.79
N ASN A 300 19.91 -16.50 -4.38
CA ASN A 300 20.22 -17.29 -3.21
C ASN A 300 21.18 -16.49 -2.32
N PHE A 301 20.67 -15.92 -1.23
CA PHE A 301 21.49 -15.17 -0.27
C PHE A 301 22.18 -16.08 0.76
N ASN A 302 22.18 -17.41 0.56
CA ASN A 302 23.04 -18.33 1.32
C ASN A 302 24.41 -18.55 0.67
N LEU A 303 24.66 -18.01 -0.53
CA LEU A 303 25.94 -18.16 -1.21
C LEU A 303 27.10 -17.65 -0.34
N GLN A 304 28.22 -18.36 -0.41
CA GLN A 304 29.49 -18.03 0.22
C GLN A 304 30.52 -17.66 -0.84
N VAL A 305 31.64 -17.06 -0.41
CA VAL A 305 32.79 -16.85 -1.30
C VAL A 305 33.24 -18.19 -1.88
N GLY A 306 33.34 -18.26 -3.21
CA GLY A 306 33.65 -19.47 -3.98
C GLY A 306 32.43 -20.21 -4.54
N ASP A 307 31.21 -19.94 -4.03
CA ASP A 307 29.99 -20.45 -4.65
C ASP A 307 29.71 -19.73 -5.97
N SER A 308 28.81 -20.27 -6.80
CA SER A 308 28.48 -19.67 -8.09
C SER A 308 26.98 -19.63 -8.38
N MET A 309 26.55 -18.61 -9.11
CA MET A 309 25.19 -18.47 -9.63
C MET A 309 25.19 -18.57 -11.17
N GLY A 310 24.24 -19.30 -11.73
CA GLY A 310 24.02 -19.37 -13.18
C GLY A 310 23.20 -18.20 -13.70
N TYR A 311 23.65 -17.61 -14.83
CA TYR A 311 22.93 -16.56 -15.56
C TYR A 311 22.47 -17.11 -16.92
N PRO A 312 21.30 -17.77 -17.01
CA PRO A 312 20.84 -18.32 -18.27
C PRO A 312 20.83 -17.25 -19.37
N ASP A 313 21.39 -17.57 -20.55
CA ASP A 313 21.24 -16.77 -21.78
C ASP A 313 22.21 -15.57 -21.99
N PHE A 314 23.51 -15.70 -21.63
CA PHE A 314 24.57 -14.82 -22.18
C PHE A 314 24.99 -15.19 -23.62
N GLY A 315 24.21 -15.99 -24.37
CA GLY A 315 24.60 -16.48 -25.70
C GLY A 315 25.77 -17.48 -25.71
N ALA A 316 26.26 -17.89 -24.53
CA ALA A 316 27.28 -18.91 -24.32
C ALA A 316 26.74 -20.05 -23.42
N PRO A 317 27.28 -21.28 -23.53
CA PRO A 317 26.81 -22.40 -22.73
C PRO A 317 27.15 -22.21 -21.24
N SER A 318 26.11 -21.92 -20.45
CA SER A 318 26.10 -21.90 -18.97
C SER A 318 27.12 -20.97 -18.30
N PRO A 319 26.91 -19.65 -18.38
CA PRO A 319 27.74 -18.67 -17.70
C PRO A 319 27.42 -18.70 -16.20
N TYR A 320 28.42 -19.11 -15.41
CA TYR A 320 28.36 -19.04 -13.96
C TYR A 320 29.22 -17.89 -13.51
N LEU A 321 28.67 -17.05 -12.63
CA LEU A 321 29.46 -16.07 -11.89
C LEU A 321 29.78 -16.61 -10.51
N THR A 322 31.05 -16.56 -10.14
CA THR A 322 31.51 -16.99 -8.81
C THR A 322 31.48 -15.81 -7.84
N VAL A 323 31.07 -16.02 -6.60
CA VAL A 323 31.15 -15.00 -5.55
C VAL A 323 32.61 -14.84 -5.14
N GLU A 324 33.21 -13.70 -5.43
CA GLU A 324 34.61 -13.40 -5.11
C GLU A 324 34.77 -12.77 -3.73
N ALA A 325 33.81 -11.94 -3.33
CA ALA A 325 33.80 -11.29 -2.03
C ALA A 325 32.39 -11.06 -1.52
N ILE A 326 32.24 -11.06 -0.19
CA ILE A 326 31.04 -10.62 0.50
C ILE A 326 31.46 -9.56 1.50
N ASP A 327 30.94 -8.34 1.34
CA ASP A 327 31.10 -7.26 2.30
C ASP A 327 29.75 -6.79 2.83
N THR A 328 29.74 -5.65 3.53
CA THR A 328 28.53 -5.09 4.15
C THR A 328 28.26 -3.70 3.62
N VAL A 329 27.00 -3.41 3.32
CA VAL A 329 26.48 -2.07 3.02
C VAL A 329 25.47 -1.68 4.09
N MET A 330 25.57 -0.46 4.61
CA MET A 330 24.59 0.08 5.55
C MET A 330 23.44 0.73 4.78
N ILE A 331 22.21 0.30 5.07
CA ILE A 331 20.99 0.91 4.54
C ILE A 331 20.12 1.23 5.74
N GLN A 332 19.84 2.53 5.97
CA GLN A 332 19.08 3.02 7.12
C GLN A 332 19.60 2.46 8.45
N ASP A 333 20.92 2.55 8.65
CA ASP A 333 21.66 2.04 9.81
C ASP A 333 21.56 0.53 10.06
N TYR A 334 21.08 -0.25 9.08
CA TYR A 334 21.13 -1.71 9.13
C TYR A 334 22.16 -2.31 8.16
N PRO A 335 22.94 -3.32 8.59
CA PRO A 335 23.91 -3.99 7.73
C PRO A 335 23.26 -5.02 6.79
N HIS A 336 23.48 -4.85 5.48
CA HIS A 336 23.13 -5.83 4.45
C HIS A 336 24.38 -6.47 3.87
N ARG A 337 24.35 -7.78 3.60
CA ARG A 337 25.42 -8.43 2.84
C ARG A 337 25.38 -7.95 1.39
N ARG A 338 26.56 -7.64 0.85
CA ARG A 338 26.73 -7.31 -0.55
C ARG A 338 27.73 -8.27 -1.19
N TYR A 339 27.28 -8.94 -2.24
CA TYR A 339 27.98 -10.00 -2.94
C TYR A 339 28.62 -9.42 -4.18
N HIS A 340 29.92 -9.58 -4.33
CA HIS A 340 30.68 -9.18 -5.50
C HIS A 340 30.99 -10.43 -6.32
N PHE A 341 30.55 -10.43 -7.57
CA PHE A 341 30.72 -11.57 -8.46
C PHE A 341 31.90 -11.38 -9.41
N SER A 342 32.49 -12.51 -9.80
CA SER A 342 33.57 -12.60 -10.76
C SER A 342 33.20 -11.96 -12.09
N GLU A 343 34.22 -11.51 -12.78
CA GLU A 343 34.13 -11.08 -14.16
C GLU A 343 33.83 -12.26 -15.11
N TYR A 344 32.92 -12.06 -16.04
CA TYR A 344 32.59 -12.97 -17.12
C TYR A 344 32.80 -12.29 -18.47
N PRO A 345 33.77 -12.73 -19.28
CA PRO A 345 34.01 -12.13 -20.59
C PRO A 345 32.84 -12.46 -21.53
N GLN A 346 32.12 -11.42 -21.97
CA GLN A 346 31.07 -11.53 -22.97
C GLN A 346 31.66 -11.51 -24.38
N THR A 347 32.68 -10.66 -24.58
CA THR A 347 33.46 -10.56 -25.82
C THR A 347 34.95 -10.45 -25.47
N LEU A 348 35.81 -10.22 -26.47
CA LEU A 348 37.23 -9.92 -26.22
C LEU A 348 37.45 -8.54 -25.57
N GLU A 349 36.45 -7.66 -25.65
CA GLU A 349 36.54 -6.26 -25.21
C GLU A 349 35.54 -5.94 -24.08
N ASP A 350 34.56 -6.81 -23.85
CA ASP A 350 33.49 -6.62 -22.86
C ASP A 350 33.48 -7.71 -21.79
N VAL A 351 33.32 -7.25 -20.56
CA VAL A 351 33.24 -8.09 -19.37
C VAL A 351 31.99 -7.72 -18.59
N PHE A 352 31.26 -8.74 -18.14
CA PHE A 352 30.14 -8.60 -17.23
C PHE A 352 30.58 -8.93 -15.81
N THR A 353 30.14 -8.14 -14.84
CA THR A 353 30.20 -8.44 -13.41
C THR A 353 28.85 -8.08 -12.82
N ASP A 354 28.52 -8.62 -11.66
CA ASP A 354 27.31 -8.22 -10.92
C ASP A 354 27.67 -7.97 -9.45
N THR A 355 26.85 -7.15 -8.81
CA THR A 355 26.84 -6.96 -7.37
C THR A 355 25.42 -7.17 -6.89
N TRP A 356 25.23 -8.05 -5.91
CA TRP A 356 23.92 -8.22 -5.27
C TRP A 356 23.92 -7.59 -3.89
N ILE A 357 22.82 -6.97 -3.51
CA ILE A 357 22.58 -6.50 -2.15
C ILE A 357 21.47 -7.34 -1.54
N GLU A 358 21.71 -7.95 -0.39
CA GLU A 358 20.73 -8.77 0.32
C GLU A 358 19.43 -7.99 0.57
N GLY A 359 18.31 -8.55 0.10
CA GLY A 359 17.00 -7.90 0.17
C GLY A 359 16.65 -6.99 -1.00
N ILE A 360 17.64 -6.52 -1.78
CA ILE A 360 17.40 -5.66 -2.96
C ILE A 360 17.64 -6.42 -4.27
N GLY A 361 18.59 -7.35 -4.31
CA GLY A 361 18.97 -8.09 -5.51
C GLY A 361 20.11 -7.41 -6.30
N SER A 362 20.15 -7.66 -7.61
CA SER A 362 21.22 -7.21 -8.50
C SER A 362 21.22 -5.69 -8.75
N ILE A 363 22.42 -5.10 -8.84
CA ILE A 363 22.59 -3.70 -9.28
C ILE A 363 22.28 -3.49 -10.76
N HIS A 364 21.98 -4.53 -11.53
CA HIS A 364 21.53 -4.43 -12.92
C HIS A 364 20.03 -4.61 -13.12
N GLY A 365 19.29 -4.80 -12.02
CA GLY A 365 17.83 -4.90 -12.00
C GLY A 365 17.35 -6.16 -11.27
N PRO A 366 16.10 -6.16 -10.76
CA PRO A 366 15.61 -7.25 -9.92
C PRO A 366 15.53 -8.60 -10.66
N LEU A 367 15.53 -8.60 -12.00
CA LEU A 367 15.51 -9.81 -12.83
C LEU A 367 16.82 -10.11 -13.56
N ALA A 368 17.91 -9.40 -13.28
CA ALA A 368 19.17 -9.56 -14.00
C ALA A 368 19.70 -11.00 -14.04
N PRO A 369 19.66 -11.80 -12.95
CA PRO A 369 20.11 -13.19 -13.01
C PRO A 369 19.33 -14.05 -13.99
N ARG A 370 18.06 -13.71 -14.27
CA ARG A 370 17.18 -14.52 -15.13
C ARG A 370 17.15 -14.03 -16.58
N ILE A 371 17.33 -12.73 -16.80
CA ILE A 371 17.22 -12.08 -18.11
C ILE A 371 18.49 -11.26 -18.40
N PRO A 372 19.68 -11.88 -18.45
CA PRO A 372 20.93 -11.16 -18.69
C PRO A 372 21.03 -10.56 -20.10
N ALA A 373 20.20 -10.99 -21.05
CA ALA A 373 20.16 -10.43 -22.39
C ALA A 373 19.77 -8.93 -22.42
N THR A 374 19.15 -8.40 -21.36
CA THR A 374 18.85 -6.96 -21.26
C THR A 374 20.08 -6.13 -20.90
N LEU A 375 21.18 -6.75 -20.45
CA LEU A 375 22.40 -6.13 -19.91
C LEU A 375 23.40 -5.63 -20.97
N GLY A 376 22.91 -5.36 -22.19
CA GLY A 376 23.69 -4.62 -23.20
C GLY A 376 24.42 -5.43 -24.28
N TYR A 377 24.46 -6.76 -24.18
CA TYR A 377 25.19 -7.64 -25.12
C TYR A 377 24.80 -7.43 -26.59
N HIS A 378 23.54 -7.08 -26.88
CA HIS A 378 23.05 -6.98 -28.26
C HIS A 378 23.31 -5.63 -28.94
N TYR A 379 23.81 -4.61 -28.23
CA TYR A 379 23.78 -3.24 -28.73
C TYR A 379 25.11 -2.48 -28.68
N GLY A 380 26.21 -3.13 -28.28
CA GLY A 380 27.53 -2.47 -28.18
C GLY A 380 27.63 -1.45 -27.04
N PHE A 381 26.71 -1.52 -26.07
CA PHE A 381 26.78 -0.79 -24.81
C PHE A 381 26.93 -1.83 -23.70
N PRO A 382 28.16 -2.21 -23.31
CA PRO A 382 28.35 -3.10 -22.18
C PRO A 382 27.74 -2.47 -20.93
N ASP A 383 27.12 -3.29 -20.07
CA ASP A 383 26.53 -2.84 -18.80
C ASP A 383 25.49 -1.72 -18.97
N SER A 384 24.59 -1.89 -19.95
CA SER A 384 23.63 -0.84 -20.28
C SER A 384 22.46 -0.74 -19.33
N THR A 385 22.34 -1.63 -18.36
CA THR A 385 21.23 -1.65 -17.38
C THR A 385 21.75 -1.55 -15.96
N ARG A 386 21.21 -0.59 -15.21
CA ARG A 386 21.54 -0.41 -13.80
C ARG A 386 20.30 -0.07 -12.99
N THR A 387 20.13 -0.75 -11.86
CA THR A 387 19.26 -0.30 -10.78
C THR A 387 19.79 1.04 -10.29
N THR A 388 19.07 2.12 -10.59
CA THR A 388 19.44 3.48 -10.18
C THR A 388 19.07 3.71 -8.73
N CYS A 389 17.96 3.13 -8.26
CA CYS A 389 17.58 3.17 -6.87
C CYS A 389 16.56 2.08 -6.49
N PHE A 390 16.43 1.86 -5.19
CA PHE A 390 15.43 1.02 -4.55
C PHE A 390 14.65 1.83 -3.51
N TRP A 391 13.34 1.79 -3.64
CA TRP A 391 12.40 2.38 -2.69
C TRP A 391 11.68 1.28 -1.93
N HIS A 392 11.38 1.55 -0.68
CA HIS A 392 10.39 0.83 0.09
C HIS A 392 9.27 1.82 0.41
N TRP A 393 8.09 1.60 -0.19
CA TRP A 393 6.98 2.54 -0.10
C TRP A 393 7.35 3.97 -0.54
N GLN A 394 7.57 4.88 0.41
CA GLN A 394 7.93 6.29 0.20
C GLN A 394 9.33 6.62 0.70
N ASP A 395 10.09 5.62 1.15
CA ASP A 395 11.45 5.80 1.61
C ASP A 395 12.44 5.33 0.55
N LEU A 396 13.31 6.25 0.13
CA LEU A 396 14.47 5.90 -0.67
C LEU A 396 15.47 5.18 0.22
N LEU A 397 15.56 3.86 0.07
CA LEU A 397 16.45 3.03 0.90
C LEU A 397 17.84 2.92 0.30
N TRP A 398 17.96 2.86 -1.03
CA TRP A 398 19.24 2.75 -1.68
C TRP A 398 19.26 3.50 -3.01
N GLN A 399 20.35 4.22 -3.28
CA GLN A 399 20.60 4.91 -4.54
C GLN A 399 21.98 4.53 -5.06
N HIS A 400 22.05 4.21 -6.35
CA HIS A 400 23.30 3.90 -7.01
C HIS A 400 24.17 5.17 -7.07
N PRO A 401 25.44 5.14 -6.61
CA PRO A 401 26.31 6.33 -6.54
C PRO A 401 26.55 7.03 -7.89
N GLY A 402 26.50 6.27 -8.99
CA GLY A 402 26.66 6.78 -10.36
C GLY A 402 25.44 7.49 -10.95
N TYR A 403 24.31 7.58 -10.23
CA TYR A 403 23.10 8.24 -10.74
C TYR A 403 22.64 9.37 -9.79
N PRO A 404 22.43 10.59 -10.30
CA PRO A 404 21.97 11.72 -9.49
C PRO A 404 20.49 11.59 -9.08
N SER A 405 19.72 10.77 -9.80
CA SER A 405 18.29 10.55 -9.56
C SER A 405 17.87 9.11 -9.92
N CYS A 406 16.76 8.66 -9.34
CA CYS A 406 16.13 7.38 -9.66
C CYS A 406 15.69 7.29 -11.12
N ALA A 407 14.89 8.26 -11.58
CA ALA A 407 14.49 8.33 -12.98
C ALA A 407 15.55 9.09 -13.77
N THR A 408 16.18 8.40 -14.71
CA THR A 408 17.09 8.97 -15.70
C THR A 408 16.51 8.69 -17.09
N ASN A 409 16.10 9.76 -17.77
CA ASN A 409 15.47 9.72 -19.08
C ASN A 409 16.16 10.72 -20.00
N ILE A 410 17.20 10.24 -20.69
CA ILE A 410 18.15 11.06 -21.43
C ILE A 410 18.18 10.60 -22.89
N LEU A 411 18.31 11.54 -23.83
CA LEU A 411 18.60 11.27 -25.24
C LEU A 411 19.82 12.13 -25.61
N LEU A 412 20.95 11.48 -25.91
CA LEU A 412 22.23 12.14 -26.20
C LEU A 412 22.86 11.55 -27.46
N GLY A 413 23.79 12.29 -28.06
CA GLY A 413 24.73 11.71 -29.02
C GLY A 413 25.63 10.68 -28.32
N VAL A 414 26.03 9.60 -29.00
CA VAL A 414 26.92 8.57 -28.43
C VAL A 414 28.26 9.17 -27.99
N ASP A 415 28.77 10.17 -28.71
CA ASP A 415 30.00 10.89 -28.35
C ASP A 415 29.88 11.67 -27.03
N GLU A 416 28.66 12.00 -26.61
CA GLU A 416 28.37 12.73 -25.36
C GLU A 416 28.14 11.79 -24.16
N LEU A 417 28.00 10.48 -24.39
CA LEU A 417 27.84 9.47 -23.33
C LEU A 417 29.17 9.00 -22.72
N ALA A 418 30.29 9.21 -23.42
CA ALA A 418 31.63 8.78 -22.99
C ALA A 418 32.43 9.88 -22.26
N ALA A 419 31.87 11.08 -22.12
CA ALA A 419 32.46 12.24 -21.44
C ALA A 419 31.88 12.37 -20.02
#